data_AF-A0A2V7YQR7-F1
#
_entry.id   AF-A0A2V7YQR7-F1
#
_cell.length_a   1.000
_cell.length_b   1.000
_cell.length_c   1.000
_cell.angle_alpha   90.00
_cell.angle_beta   90.00
_cell.angle_gamma   90.00
#
_symmetry.space_group_name_H-M   'P 1'
#
loop_
_entity.id
_entity.type
_entity.pdbx_description
1 polymer ?
#
loop_
_entity_poly.entity_id
_entity_poly.type
_entity_poly.pdbx_seq_one_letter_code
_entity_poly.pdbx_strand_id
1 'polypeptide(L)'
;MPIDKRTLLKKSIAKALQSPGNLVGGAVCLAASAVMWNPLPLILWGLAATGWVSLSATGDRYIKQIEDEERRGEQAKAEKDREVLRQQVEAMLGESPVAQWGRAGLLPDYLASYRRLAEIRGRVTQVLAGRSDLDEVTKAGILQQLGYMLTTYLSFVRERVSYLQILANIRPATDAFSDQPPAPATPAPQPQVPVIRRDSRLQAVRPFPQPAAALPSVEKRLAEVDAKCQALKELAQKEPATAKTREWHIGILEKQRELLLECQKRDQMVVAQLGAFTDVFEVILGRVSASQFSATEVASYMGAVVEQIVETERFVDSLRPAMDQLVGGMGPV
;
A
#
# COMPACT_ATOMS: atom_id res chain seq x y z
N MET A 1 24.13 1.42 26.32
CA MET A 1 25.10 2.43 26.83
C MET A 1 24.83 2.62 28.31
N PRO A 2 25.84 2.86 29.18
CA PRO A 2 25.58 3.05 30.60
C PRO A 2 24.78 4.34 30.82
N ILE A 3 23.68 4.23 31.56
CA ILE A 3 22.71 5.31 31.77
C ILE A 3 23.33 6.39 32.66
N ASP A 4 23.05 7.64 32.32
CA ASP A 4 23.58 8.80 33.02
C ASP A 4 22.93 8.95 34.41
N LYS A 5 23.74 9.00 35.48
CA LYS A 5 23.29 8.88 36.88
C LYS A 5 22.23 9.93 37.28
N ARG A 6 22.26 11.10 36.64
CA ARG A 6 21.27 12.18 36.83
C ARG A 6 19.88 11.82 36.32
N THR A 7 19.79 11.02 35.26
CA THR A 7 18.51 10.59 34.69
C THR A 7 17.85 9.49 35.52
N LEU A 8 18.65 8.57 36.08
CA LEU A 8 18.19 7.56 37.04
C LEU A 8 17.65 8.18 38.34
N LEU A 9 18.32 9.21 38.85
CA LEU A 9 17.87 9.94 40.05
C LEU A 9 16.54 10.67 39.82
N LYS A 10 16.36 11.32 38.66
CA LYS A 10 15.09 11.96 38.31
C LYS A 10 13.94 10.96 38.17
N LYS A 11 14.18 9.83 37.47
CA LYS A 11 13.16 8.78 37.29
C LYS A 11 12.81 8.08 38.61
N SER A 12 13.78 7.83 39.49
CA SER A 12 13.53 7.22 40.81
C SER A 12 12.76 8.15 41.76
N ILE A 13 13.05 9.45 41.76
CA ILE A 13 12.28 10.45 42.51
C ILE A 13 10.82 10.47 42.04
N ALA A 14 10.57 10.47 40.73
CA ALA A 14 9.22 10.47 40.16
C ALA A 14 8.45 9.18 40.55
N LYS A 15 9.11 8.03 40.50
CA LYS A 15 8.51 6.73 40.84
C LYS A 15 8.23 6.59 42.34
N ALA A 16 9.08 7.15 43.20
CA ALA A 16 8.86 7.21 44.65
C ALA A 16 7.66 8.11 45.01
N LEU A 17 7.50 9.25 44.33
CA LEU A 17 6.35 10.15 44.48
C LEU A 17 5.03 9.46 44.12
N GLN A 18 5.03 8.63 43.06
CA GLN A 18 3.87 7.88 42.58
C GLN A 18 3.63 6.55 43.32
N SER A 19 4.39 6.26 44.38
CA SER A 19 4.19 5.04 45.14
C SER A 19 2.78 5.02 45.78
N PRO A 20 2.10 3.86 45.79
CA PRO A 20 0.71 3.77 46.25
C PRO A 20 0.53 4.23 47.70
N GLY A 21 1.52 4.01 48.56
CA GLY A 21 1.49 4.51 49.95
C GLY A 21 1.53 6.04 50.04
N ASN A 22 2.29 6.71 49.16
CA ASN A 22 2.38 8.17 49.15
C ASN A 22 1.11 8.81 48.57
N LEU A 23 0.53 8.20 47.52
CA LEU A 23 -0.74 8.66 46.93
C LEU A 23 -1.92 8.52 47.90
N VAL A 24 -2.01 7.39 48.61
CA VAL A 24 -3.06 7.18 49.64
C VAL A 24 -2.86 8.13 50.82
N GLY A 25 -1.62 8.31 51.29
CA GLY A 25 -1.32 9.29 52.35
C GLY A 25 -1.69 10.73 51.95
N GLY A 26 -1.40 11.12 50.71
CA GLY A 26 -1.74 12.45 50.19
C GLY A 26 -3.24 12.67 50.06
N ALA A 27 -3.98 11.66 49.60
CA ALA A 27 -5.44 11.71 49.51
C ALA A 27 -6.11 11.82 50.91
N VAL A 28 -5.61 11.07 51.90
CA VAL A 28 -6.11 11.13 53.29
C VAL A 28 -5.81 12.48 53.92
N CYS A 29 -4.61 13.04 53.70
CA CYS A 29 -4.24 14.35 54.23
C CYS A 29 -5.00 15.50 53.54
N LEU A 30 -5.31 15.39 52.25
CA LEU A 30 -6.23 16.30 51.54
C LEU A 30 -7.63 16.27 52.17
N ALA A 31 -8.20 15.07 52.36
CA ALA A 31 -9.52 14.91 52.96
C ALA A 31 -9.56 15.43 54.40
N ALA A 32 -8.55 15.11 55.21
CA ALA A 32 -8.43 15.57 56.59
C ALA A 32 -8.27 17.10 56.68
N SER A 33 -7.50 17.70 55.76
CA SER A 33 -7.34 19.16 55.70
C SER A 33 -8.63 19.86 55.31
N ALA A 34 -9.40 19.29 54.37
CA ALA A 34 -10.68 19.83 53.96
C ALA A 34 -11.75 19.74 55.07
N VAL A 35 -11.77 18.64 55.84
CA VAL A 35 -12.72 18.45 56.94
C VAL A 35 -12.40 19.33 58.15
N MET A 36 -11.11 19.46 58.50
CA MET A 36 -10.69 20.24 59.67
C MET A 36 -10.48 21.73 59.37
N TRP A 37 -10.66 22.18 58.12
CA TRP A 37 -10.32 23.54 57.66
C TRP A 37 -8.92 24.00 58.10
N ASN A 38 -7.99 23.04 58.19
CA ASN A 38 -6.66 23.23 58.72
C ASN A 38 -5.64 22.68 57.71
N PRO A 39 -4.67 23.49 57.25
CA PRO A 39 -3.67 23.04 56.27
C PRO A 39 -2.54 22.17 56.88
N LEU A 40 -2.46 22.05 58.21
CA LEU A 40 -1.39 21.31 58.89
C LEU A 40 -1.22 19.84 58.43
N PRO A 41 -2.29 19.04 58.19
CA PRO A 41 -2.14 17.67 57.69
C PRO A 41 -1.48 17.60 56.31
N LEU A 42 -1.74 18.58 55.43
CA LEU A 42 -1.12 18.68 54.11
C LEU A 42 0.35 19.08 54.20
N ILE A 43 0.68 20.01 55.10
CA ILE A 43 2.06 20.47 55.32
C ILE A 43 2.91 19.33 55.91
N LEU A 44 2.38 18.63 56.91
CA LEU A 44 3.05 17.47 57.52
C LEU A 44 3.24 16.33 56.51
N TRP A 45 2.24 16.05 55.67
CA TRP A 45 2.39 15.08 54.59
C TRP A 45 3.42 15.54 53.55
N GLY A 46 3.40 16.81 53.13
CA GLY A 46 4.37 17.34 52.17
C GLY A 46 5.82 17.21 52.65
N LEU A 47 6.07 17.47 53.94
CA LEU A 47 7.38 17.30 54.58
C LEU A 47 7.77 15.83 54.75
N ALA A 48 6.83 14.97 55.15
CA ALA A 48 7.07 13.54 55.28
C ALA A 48 7.32 12.87 53.92
N ALA A 49 6.59 13.28 52.88
CA ALA A 49 6.73 12.78 51.52
C ALA A 49 8.08 13.18 50.91
N THR A 50 8.55 14.42 51.12
CA THR A 50 9.89 14.83 50.68
C THR A 50 11.00 14.07 51.39
N GLY A 51 10.88 13.86 52.70
CA GLY A 51 11.80 13.01 53.47
C GLY A 51 11.82 11.57 52.95
N TRP A 52 10.66 10.96 52.76
CA TRP A 52 10.52 9.60 52.26
C TRP A 52 11.04 9.42 50.84
N VAL A 53 10.79 10.39 49.94
CA VAL A 53 11.28 10.38 48.55
C VAL A 53 12.80 10.51 48.51
N SER A 54 13.41 11.36 49.35
CA SER A 54 14.87 11.48 49.42
C SER A 54 15.57 10.19 49.88
N LEU A 55 14.94 9.45 50.79
CA LEU A 55 15.46 8.23 51.40
C LEU A 55 15.19 6.98 50.54
N SER A 56 14.07 6.97 49.80
CA SER A 56 13.73 5.90 48.86
C SER A 56 14.42 6.04 47.50
N ALA A 57 14.66 7.28 47.02
CA ALA A 57 15.42 7.52 45.79
C ALA A 57 16.91 7.16 45.92
N THR A 58 17.44 7.11 47.15
CA THR A 58 18.81 6.63 47.45
C THR A 58 18.89 5.11 47.69
N GLY A 59 17.75 4.41 47.73
CA GLY A 59 17.70 2.96 47.90
C GLY A 59 17.96 2.17 46.61
N ASP A 60 18.90 1.24 46.66
CA ASP A 60 19.32 0.33 45.57
C ASP A 60 18.16 -0.44 44.88
N ARG A 61 17.03 -0.57 45.58
CA ARG A 61 15.86 -1.35 45.14
C ARG A 61 15.11 -0.72 43.96
N TYR A 62 15.00 0.61 43.92
CA TYR A 62 14.32 1.31 42.82
C TYR A 62 15.22 1.50 41.61
N ILE A 63 16.53 1.65 41.82
CA ILE A 63 17.52 1.74 40.75
C ILE A 63 17.56 0.44 39.95
N LYS A 64 17.62 -0.72 40.62
CA LYS A 64 17.56 -2.03 39.96
C LYS A 64 16.25 -2.26 39.20
N GLN A 65 15.10 -1.86 39.78
CA GLN A 65 13.81 -1.98 39.09
C GLN A 65 13.72 -1.11 37.83
N ILE A 66 14.32 0.09 37.83
CA ILE A 66 14.33 0.98 36.68
C ILE A 66 15.27 0.45 35.59
N GLU A 67 16.46 -0.06 35.95
CA GLU A 67 17.37 -0.68 34.99
C GLU A 67 16.75 -1.92 34.33
N ASP A 68 16.06 -2.76 35.09
CA ASP A 68 15.40 -3.96 34.55
C ASP A 68 14.16 -3.64 33.70
N GLU A 69 13.44 -2.55 34.00
CA GLU A 69 12.35 -2.04 33.15
C GLU A 69 12.88 -1.42 31.86
N GLU A 70 14.00 -0.71 31.91
CA GLU A 70 14.62 -0.08 30.75
C GLU A 70 15.25 -1.13 29.82
N ARG A 71 15.90 -2.16 30.38
CA ARG A 71 16.36 -3.33 29.60
C ARG A 71 15.20 -4.07 28.94
N ARG A 72 14.07 -4.26 29.64
CA ARG A 72 12.86 -4.85 29.04
C ARG A 72 12.26 -3.96 27.96
N GLY A 73 12.30 -2.64 28.15
CA GLY A 73 11.87 -1.67 27.13
C GLY A 73 12.76 -1.66 25.89
N GLU A 74 14.08 -1.77 26.05
CA GLU A 74 15.04 -1.89 24.95
C GLU A 74 14.88 -3.22 24.21
N GLN A 75 14.67 -4.33 24.92
CA GLN A 75 14.37 -5.63 24.33
C GLN A 75 13.04 -5.61 23.56
N ALA A 76 11.98 -5.05 24.13
CA ALA A 76 10.69 -4.93 23.46
C ALA A 76 10.74 -4.01 22.22
N LYS A 77 11.56 -2.96 22.24
CA LYS A 77 11.82 -2.12 21.05
C LYS A 77 12.59 -2.90 19.99
N ALA A 78 13.65 -3.60 20.37
CA ALA A 78 14.42 -4.42 19.44
C ALA A 78 13.59 -5.56 18.83
N GLU A 79 12.65 -6.15 19.59
CA GLU A 79 11.69 -7.13 19.10
C GLU A 79 10.70 -6.50 18.12
N LYS A 80 10.13 -5.33 18.43
CA LYS A 80 9.27 -4.58 17.49
C LYS A 80 10.00 -4.22 16.20
N ASP A 81 11.23 -3.75 16.28
CA ASP A 81 12.04 -3.39 15.12
C ASP A 81 12.35 -4.63 14.26
N ARG A 82 12.62 -5.78 14.89
CA ARG A 82 12.77 -7.07 14.19
C ARG A 82 11.48 -7.53 13.53
N GLU A 83 10.33 -7.36 14.19
CA GLU A 83 9.03 -7.70 13.64
C GLU A 83 8.71 -6.83 12.41
N VAL A 84 8.99 -5.53 12.48
CA VAL A 84 8.83 -4.58 11.37
C VAL A 84 9.76 -4.95 10.20
N LEU A 85 11.03 -5.24 10.47
CA LEU A 85 11.97 -5.69 9.44
C LEU A 85 11.55 -7.01 8.82
N ARG A 86 11.06 -7.95 9.64
CA ARG A 86 10.53 -9.23 9.16
C ARG A 86 9.32 -9.01 8.25
N GLN A 87 8.37 -8.17 8.65
CA GLN A 87 7.21 -7.82 7.84
C GLN A 87 7.62 -7.13 6.53
N GLN A 88 8.61 -6.25 6.56
CA GLN A 88 9.17 -5.64 5.34
C GLN A 88 9.83 -6.67 4.42
N VAL A 89 10.64 -7.57 4.97
CA VAL A 89 11.30 -8.63 4.20
C VAL A 89 10.28 -9.61 3.64
N GLU A 90 9.26 -10.00 4.41
CA GLU A 90 8.17 -10.85 3.96
C GLU A 90 7.32 -10.17 2.87
N ALA A 91 7.11 -8.86 2.95
CA ALA A 91 6.47 -8.08 1.90
C ALA A 91 7.34 -7.98 0.63
N MET A 92 8.67 -7.85 0.76
CA MET A 92 9.60 -7.83 -0.38
C MET A 92 9.76 -9.21 -1.03
N LEU A 93 9.68 -10.28 -0.25
CA LEU A 93 9.77 -11.67 -0.71
C LEU A 93 8.43 -12.24 -1.17
N GLY A 94 7.32 -11.57 -0.84
CA GLY A 94 5.99 -11.90 -1.33
C GLY A 94 5.94 -11.82 -2.86
N GLU A 95 5.37 -12.83 -3.50
CA GLU A 95 5.16 -12.78 -4.94
C GLU A 95 4.27 -11.57 -5.28
N SER A 96 4.69 -10.76 -6.27
CA SER A 96 3.89 -9.65 -6.74
C SER A 96 2.48 -10.14 -7.11
N PRO A 97 1.39 -9.45 -6.70
CA PRO A 97 0.03 -9.82 -7.04
C PRO A 97 -0.17 -10.02 -8.55
N VAL A 98 0.56 -9.26 -9.36
CA VAL A 98 0.57 -9.36 -10.82
C VAL A 98 1.08 -10.72 -11.31
N ALA A 99 2.14 -11.25 -10.69
CA ALA A 99 2.67 -12.57 -11.03
C ALA A 99 1.69 -13.70 -10.65
N GLN A 100 0.91 -13.49 -9.59
CA GLN A 100 -0.15 -14.42 -9.20
C GLN A 100 -1.32 -14.35 -10.19
N TRP A 101 -1.82 -13.16 -10.53
CA TRP A 101 -2.91 -12.99 -11.51
C TRP A 101 -2.53 -13.50 -12.89
N GLY A 102 -1.28 -13.31 -13.32
CA GLY A 102 -0.76 -13.84 -14.57
C GLY A 102 -0.79 -15.38 -14.60
N ARG A 103 -0.27 -16.04 -13.56
CA ARG A 103 -0.30 -17.52 -13.47
C ARG A 103 -1.71 -18.08 -13.33
N ALA A 104 -2.62 -17.32 -12.70
CA ALA A 104 -4.02 -17.69 -12.56
C ALA A 104 -4.85 -17.45 -13.83
N GLY A 105 -4.27 -16.87 -14.89
CA GLY A 105 -4.98 -16.56 -16.13
C GLY A 105 -6.05 -15.46 -15.98
N LEU A 106 -5.94 -14.63 -14.95
CA LEU A 106 -6.89 -13.55 -14.70
C LEU A 106 -6.60 -12.30 -15.54
N LEU A 107 -5.33 -12.09 -15.92
CA LEU A 107 -4.94 -11.01 -16.82
C LEU A 107 -4.98 -11.49 -18.29
N PRO A 108 -5.39 -10.62 -19.24
CA PRO A 108 -5.16 -10.89 -20.66
C PRO A 108 -3.68 -11.18 -20.94
N ASP A 109 -3.40 -12.08 -21.88
CA ASP A 109 -2.03 -12.40 -22.29
C ASP A 109 -1.47 -11.29 -23.19
N TYR A 110 -1.07 -10.18 -22.55
CA TYR A 110 -0.55 -9.01 -23.23
C TYR A 110 0.72 -9.30 -24.03
N LEU A 111 1.52 -10.31 -23.62
CA LEU A 111 2.73 -10.70 -24.32
C LEU A 111 2.43 -11.49 -25.59
N ALA A 112 1.44 -12.40 -25.56
CA ALA A 112 0.98 -13.06 -26.78
C ALA A 112 0.43 -12.05 -27.79
N SER A 113 -0.39 -11.10 -27.34
CA SER A 113 -0.86 -10.00 -28.20
C SER A 113 0.29 -9.17 -28.77
N TYR A 114 1.27 -8.76 -27.94
CA TYR A 114 2.45 -8.04 -28.42
C TYR A 114 3.23 -8.82 -29.49
N ARG A 115 3.47 -10.12 -29.28
CA ARG A 115 4.16 -10.97 -30.26
C ARG A 115 3.40 -11.01 -31.58
N ARG A 116 2.07 -11.15 -31.54
CA ARG A 116 1.23 -11.11 -32.74
C ARG A 116 1.34 -9.77 -33.47
N LEU A 117 1.29 -8.64 -32.77
CA LEU A 117 1.46 -7.31 -33.38
C LEU A 117 2.85 -7.17 -34.01
N ALA A 118 3.90 -7.66 -33.34
CA ALA A 118 5.26 -7.65 -33.85
C ALA A 118 5.42 -8.54 -35.10
N GLU A 119 4.77 -9.71 -35.13
CA GLU A 119 4.70 -10.57 -36.32
C GLU A 119 4.01 -9.87 -37.48
N ILE A 120 2.88 -9.20 -37.24
CA ILE A 120 2.18 -8.41 -38.27
C ILE A 120 3.11 -7.33 -38.84
N ARG A 121 3.82 -6.58 -37.98
CA ARG A 121 4.81 -5.60 -38.43
C ARG A 121 5.91 -6.25 -39.29
N GLY A 122 6.36 -7.45 -38.92
CA GLY A 122 7.33 -8.23 -39.71
C GLY A 122 6.79 -8.59 -41.09
N ARG A 123 5.52 -9.02 -41.19
CA ARG A 123 4.85 -9.28 -42.47
C ARG A 123 4.70 -8.01 -43.31
N VAL A 124 4.31 -6.89 -42.70
CA VAL A 124 4.25 -5.59 -43.38
C VAL A 124 5.62 -5.21 -43.95
N THR A 125 6.70 -5.45 -43.20
CA THR A 125 8.07 -5.19 -43.67
C THR A 125 8.41 -6.03 -44.91
N GLN A 126 8.05 -7.31 -44.91
CA GLN A 126 8.26 -8.20 -46.07
C GLN A 126 7.46 -7.73 -47.29
N VAL A 127 6.18 -7.35 -47.11
CA VAL A 127 5.34 -6.86 -48.20
C VAL A 127 5.87 -5.55 -48.78
N LEU A 128 6.29 -4.61 -47.92
CA LEU A 128 6.87 -3.34 -48.37
C LEU A 128 8.22 -3.53 -49.08
N ALA A 129 9.03 -4.51 -48.67
CA ALA A 129 10.28 -4.83 -49.36
C ALA A 129 10.04 -5.37 -50.79
N GLY A 130 8.94 -6.10 -51.00
CA GLY A 130 8.52 -6.60 -52.32
C GLY A 130 7.89 -5.53 -53.24
N ARG A 131 7.58 -4.34 -52.71
CA ARG A 131 6.97 -3.24 -53.47
C ARG A 131 8.01 -2.33 -54.10
N SER A 132 8.16 -2.42 -55.42
CA SER A 132 9.00 -1.53 -56.22
C SER A 132 8.31 -0.21 -56.58
N ASP A 133 7.00 -0.14 -56.43
CA ASP A 133 6.14 1.03 -56.68
C ASP A 133 6.24 2.12 -55.60
N LEU A 134 6.89 1.81 -54.47
CA LEU A 134 7.05 2.73 -53.33
C LEU A 134 8.49 3.16 -53.14
N ASP A 135 8.67 4.44 -52.82
CA ASP A 135 9.95 4.99 -52.41
C ASP A 135 10.30 4.58 -50.96
N GLU A 136 11.60 4.61 -50.65
CA GLU A 136 12.11 4.17 -49.34
C GLU A 136 11.64 5.04 -48.18
N VAL A 137 11.33 6.33 -48.41
CA VAL A 137 10.85 7.24 -47.35
C VAL A 137 9.44 6.83 -46.92
N THR A 138 8.55 6.57 -47.88
CA THR A 138 7.20 6.08 -47.59
C THR A 138 7.22 4.75 -46.84
N LYS A 139 8.06 3.80 -47.27
CA LYS A 139 8.21 2.50 -46.58
C LYS A 139 8.69 2.70 -45.14
N ALA A 140 9.71 3.52 -44.94
CA ALA A 140 10.26 3.82 -43.62
C ALA A 140 9.22 4.50 -42.71
N GLY A 141 8.41 5.42 -43.24
CA GLY A 141 7.34 6.10 -42.49
C GLY A 141 6.29 5.15 -41.93
N ILE A 142 5.80 4.21 -42.76
CA ILE A 142 4.83 3.19 -42.32
C ILE A 142 5.45 2.31 -41.21
N LEU A 143 6.69 1.84 -41.39
CA LEU A 143 7.36 1.00 -40.40
C LEU A 143 7.69 1.72 -39.09
N GLN A 144 7.97 3.02 -39.17
CA GLN A 144 8.20 3.87 -38.01
C GLN A 144 6.92 4.05 -37.20
N GLN A 145 5.79 4.34 -37.84
CA GLN A 145 4.50 4.47 -37.17
C GLN A 145 4.06 3.14 -36.52
N LEU A 146 4.25 1.99 -37.19
CA LEU A 146 4.03 0.68 -36.58
C LEU A 146 4.94 0.42 -35.38
N GLY A 147 6.20 0.86 -35.45
CA GLY A 147 7.15 0.76 -34.33
C GLY A 147 6.75 1.63 -33.12
N TYR A 148 6.26 2.84 -33.37
CA TYR A 148 5.71 3.71 -32.34
C TYR A 148 4.51 3.05 -31.66
N MET A 149 3.53 2.56 -32.44
CA MET A 149 2.34 1.88 -31.91
C MET A 149 2.69 0.64 -31.06
N LEU A 150 3.68 -0.17 -31.46
CA LEU A 150 4.16 -1.29 -30.63
C LEU A 150 4.75 -0.84 -29.29
N THR A 151 5.46 0.28 -29.28
CA THR A 151 6.07 0.81 -28.06
C THR A 151 4.98 1.37 -27.14
N THR A 152 4.01 2.11 -27.69
CA THR A 152 2.88 2.63 -26.93
C THR A 152 1.99 1.52 -26.37
N TYR A 153 1.79 0.42 -27.11
CA TYR A 153 1.08 -0.74 -26.58
C TYR A 153 1.69 -1.24 -25.26
N LEU A 154 3.02 -1.38 -25.19
CA LEU A 154 3.70 -1.80 -23.95
C LEU A 154 3.58 -0.74 -22.83
N SER A 155 3.58 0.54 -23.19
CA SER A 155 3.32 1.63 -22.24
C SER A 155 1.93 1.49 -21.61
N PHE A 156 0.90 1.26 -22.42
CA PHE A 156 -0.47 1.04 -21.94
C PHE A 156 -0.63 -0.23 -21.12
N VAL A 157 0.07 -1.33 -21.46
CA VAL A 157 0.12 -2.53 -20.61
C VAL A 157 0.71 -2.19 -19.24
N ARG A 158 1.82 -1.45 -19.20
CA ARG A 158 2.43 -1.01 -17.93
C ARG A 158 1.46 -0.17 -17.10
N GLU A 159 0.74 0.74 -17.74
CA GLU A 159 -0.23 1.60 -17.06
C GLU A 159 -1.40 0.79 -16.47
N ARG A 160 -1.93 -0.16 -17.24
CA ARG A 160 -2.98 -1.09 -16.77
C ARG A 160 -2.52 -1.90 -15.56
N VAL A 161 -1.31 -2.46 -15.62
CA VAL A 161 -0.73 -3.24 -14.52
C VAL A 161 -0.53 -2.36 -13.28
N SER A 162 -0.03 -1.14 -13.47
CA SER A 162 0.18 -0.18 -12.37
C SER A 162 -1.13 0.17 -11.67
N TYR A 163 -2.19 0.41 -12.44
CA TYR A 163 -3.53 0.64 -11.90
C TYR A 163 -4.05 -0.53 -11.07
N LEU A 164 -3.93 -1.76 -11.57
CA LEU A 164 -4.37 -2.95 -10.83
C LEU A 164 -3.58 -3.14 -9.52
N GLN A 165 -2.28 -2.83 -9.53
CA GLN A 165 -1.47 -2.82 -8.32
C GLN A 165 -1.95 -1.77 -7.31
N ILE A 166 -2.32 -0.57 -7.77
CA ILE A 166 -2.91 0.47 -6.91
C ILE A 166 -4.20 -0.05 -6.28
N LEU A 167 -5.13 -0.60 -7.05
CA LEU A 167 -6.39 -1.13 -6.52
C LEU A 167 -6.21 -2.27 -5.50
N ALA A 168 -5.20 -3.12 -5.70
CA ALA A 168 -4.88 -4.17 -4.74
C ALA A 168 -4.29 -3.62 -3.44
N ASN A 169 -3.50 -2.55 -3.52
CA ASN A 169 -2.76 -1.99 -2.39
C ASN A 169 -3.51 -0.88 -1.64
N ILE A 170 -4.59 -0.32 -2.19
CA ILE A 170 -5.51 0.54 -1.44
C ILE A 170 -6.14 -0.31 -0.34
N ARG A 171 -5.50 -0.33 0.82
CA ARG A 171 -6.16 -0.64 2.09
C ARG A 171 -6.97 0.60 2.44
N PRO A 172 -8.28 0.49 2.65
CA PRO A 172 -9.00 1.60 3.23
C PRO A 172 -8.45 1.79 4.64
N ALA A 173 -7.59 2.78 4.83
CA ALA A 173 -6.85 3.06 6.06
C ALA A 173 -7.83 3.15 7.24
N THR A 174 -8.00 2.07 8.00
CA THR A 174 -8.73 2.00 9.28
C THR A 174 -8.73 0.59 9.90
N ASP A 175 -7.66 -0.21 9.74
CA ASP A 175 -7.50 -1.39 10.63
C ASP A 175 -6.95 -1.01 12.02
N ALA A 176 -6.66 0.27 12.25
CA ALA A 176 -6.22 0.79 13.55
C ALA A 176 -7.36 0.94 14.58
N PHE A 177 -8.63 0.74 14.21
CA PHE A 177 -9.79 0.92 15.10
C PHE A 177 -10.76 -0.25 15.11
N SER A 178 -10.37 -1.42 14.59
CA SER A 178 -11.14 -2.64 14.83
C SER A 178 -10.98 -3.04 16.30
N ASP A 179 -11.91 -2.61 17.14
CA ASP A 179 -12.23 -3.17 18.47
C ASP A 179 -12.78 -4.61 18.34
N GLN A 180 -12.18 -5.40 17.46
CA GLN A 180 -12.45 -6.81 17.35
C GLN A 180 -11.44 -7.51 18.27
N PRO A 181 -11.87 -8.08 19.41
CA PRO A 181 -10.95 -8.86 20.23
C PRO A 181 -10.32 -9.93 19.35
N PRO A 182 -9.00 -10.20 19.49
CA PRO A 182 -8.34 -11.20 18.69
C PRO A 182 -9.14 -12.50 18.82
N ALA A 183 -9.58 -13.03 17.67
CA ALA A 183 -10.28 -14.31 17.63
C ALA A 183 -9.47 -15.33 18.44
N PRO A 184 -10.11 -16.14 19.29
CA PRO A 184 -9.40 -17.11 20.12
C PRO A 184 -8.54 -17.99 19.21
N ALA A 185 -7.24 -18.00 19.49
CA ALA A 185 -6.27 -18.80 18.76
C ALA A 185 -6.75 -20.25 18.75
N THR A 186 -7.19 -20.73 17.59
CA THR A 186 -7.33 -22.16 17.33
C THR A 186 -6.00 -22.83 17.65
N PRO A 187 -5.97 -23.89 18.49
CA PRO A 187 -4.73 -24.53 18.88
C PRO A 187 -4.03 -25.07 17.62
N ALA A 188 -2.81 -24.58 17.40
CA ALA A 188 -1.94 -25.06 16.35
C ALA A 188 -1.71 -26.57 16.51
N PRO A 189 -1.83 -27.39 15.44
CA PRO A 189 -1.39 -28.77 15.49
C PRO A 189 0.13 -28.80 15.70
N GLN A 190 0.55 -29.49 16.75
CA GLN A 190 1.95 -29.67 17.11
C GLN A 190 2.75 -30.30 15.96
N PRO A 191 3.94 -29.79 15.59
CA PRO A 191 4.79 -30.46 14.62
C PRO A 191 5.43 -31.69 15.28
N GLN A 192 4.99 -32.88 14.86
CA GLN A 192 5.74 -34.11 15.08
C GLN A 192 7.09 -33.99 14.37
N VAL A 193 8.17 -34.26 15.09
CA VAL A 193 9.54 -34.26 14.58
C VAL A 193 9.82 -35.60 13.91
N PRO A 194 10.16 -35.67 12.60
CA PRO A 194 10.87 -36.81 12.07
C PRO A 194 12.37 -36.51 12.00
N VAL A 195 13.12 -37.37 12.65
CA VAL A 195 14.59 -37.40 12.65
C VAL A 195 15.12 -37.73 11.24
N ILE A 196 15.84 -36.76 10.66
CA ILE A 196 17.04 -36.84 9.80
C ILE A 196 17.15 -38.00 8.78
N ARG A 197 17.15 -37.64 7.49
CA ARG A 197 18.26 -37.99 6.59
C ARG A 197 18.47 -36.91 5.53
N ARG A 198 19.64 -36.26 5.61
CA ARG A 198 20.15 -35.30 4.61
C ARG A 198 20.37 -36.05 3.30
N ASP A 199 19.65 -35.65 2.26
CA ASP A 199 20.18 -35.68 0.91
C ASP A 199 19.89 -34.34 0.23
N SER A 200 20.96 -33.59 0.03
CA SER A 200 21.00 -32.26 -0.55
C SER A 200 20.84 -32.35 -2.06
N ARG A 201 19.60 -32.42 -2.55
CA ARG A 201 19.27 -32.01 -3.92
C ARG A 201 18.16 -30.97 -3.85
N LEU A 202 18.49 -29.80 -4.39
CA LEU A 202 17.66 -28.62 -4.61
C LEU A 202 16.25 -28.98 -5.11
N GLN A 203 15.34 -29.30 -4.18
CA GLN A 203 13.92 -29.16 -4.41
C GLN A 203 13.55 -27.76 -3.95
N ALA A 204 13.42 -26.85 -4.91
CA ALA A 204 12.60 -25.67 -4.71
C ALA A 204 11.26 -26.15 -4.17
N VAL A 205 11.00 -25.87 -2.90
CA VAL A 205 9.68 -26.06 -2.28
C VAL A 205 8.74 -25.24 -3.15
N ARG A 206 8.00 -25.89 -4.05
CA ARG A 206 6.90 -25.24 -4.73
C ARG A 206 5.95 -24.79 -3.62
N PRO A 207 5.70 -23.48 -3.45
CA PRO A 207 4.66 -23.07 -2.54
C PRO A 207 3.38 -23.76 -3.02
N PHE A 208 2.66 -24.38 -2.08
CA PHE A 208 1.31 -24.89 -2.32
C PHE A 208 0.52 -23.83 -3.09
N PRO A 209 -0.34 -24.20 -4.06
CA PRO A 209 -1.12 -23.24 -4.82
C PRO A 209 -2.00 -22.47 -3.84
N GLN A 210 -1.59 -21.25 -3.49
CA GLN A 210 -2.45 -20.33 -2.79
C GLN A 210 -3.63 -20.06 -3.73
N PRO A 211 -4.87 -20.03 -3.21
CA PRO A 211 -6.02 -19.66 -4.03
C PRO A 211 -5.72 -18.30 -4.64
N ALA A 212 -5.75 -18.23 -5.98
CA ALA A 212 -5.41 -17.01 -6.69
C ALA A 212 -6.30 -15.88 -6.19
N ALA A 213 -5.68 -14.79 -5.71
CA ALA A 213 -6.41 -13.60 -5.32
C ALA A 213 -7.22 -13.12 -6.53
N ALA A 214 -8.52 -12.94 -6.35
CA ALA A 214 -9.38 -12.39 -7.40
C ALA A 214 -8.85 -11.02 -7.84
N LEU A 215 -9.12 -10.65 -9.10
CA LEU A 215 -8.78 -9.30 -9.57
C LEU A 215 -9.45 -8.25 -8.68
N PRO A 216 -8.73 -7.20 -8.29
CA PRO A 216 -9.30 -6.14 -7.50
C PRO A 216 -10.37 -5.42 -8.32
N SER A 217 -11.52 -5.16 -7.69
CA SER A 217 -12.67 -4.50 -8.32
C SER A 217 -12.88 -3.12 -7.72
N VAL A 218 -13.02 -2.12 -8.60
CA VAL A 218 -13.33 -0.74 -8.20
C VAL A 218 -14.67 -0.67 -7.51
N GLU A 219 -15.68 -1.37 -8.00
CA GLU A 219 -17.03 -1.36 -7.41
C GLU A 219 -17.00 -1.84 -5.96
N LYS A 220 -16.22 -2.90 -5.68
CA LYS A 220 -16.04 -3.39 -4.31
C LYS A 220 -15.34 -2.35 -3.44
N ARG A 221 -14.29 -1.68 -3.95
CA ARG A 221 -13.58 -0.63 -3.21
C ARG A 221 -14.45 0.61 -2.96
N LEU A 222 -15.25 1.03 -3.94
CA LEU A 222 -16.20 2.12 -3.77
C LEU A 222 -17.26 1.77 -2.72
N ALA A 223 -17.80 0.54 -2.74
CA ALA A 223 -18.74 0.08 -1.73
C ALA A 223 -18.13 0.04 -0.32
N GLU A 224 -16.86 -0.37 -0.18
CA GLU A 224 -16.13 -0.33 1.09
C GLU A 224 -15.96 1.12 1.60
N VAL A 225 -15.60 2.05 0.73
CA VAL A 225 -15.45 3.47 1.07
C VAL A 225 -16.80 4.07 1.48
N ASP A 226 -17.86 3.80 0.72
CA ASP A 226 -19.22 4.29 1.00
C ASP A 226 -19.74 3.76 2.34
N ALA A 227 -19.53 2.47 2.65
CA ALA A 227 -19.90 1.88 3.92
C ALA A 227 -19.16 2.52 5.11
N LYS A 228 -17.86 2.82 4.95
CA LYS A 228 -17.07 3.52 5.99
C LYS A 228 -17.55 4.95 6.21
N CYS A 229 -17.87 5.67 5.12
CA CYS A 229 -18.48 7.00 5.22
C CYS A 229 -19.80 6.97 6.00
N GLN A 230 -20.66 5.97 5.75
CA GLN A 230 -21.91 5.81 6.48
C GLN A 230 -21.67 5.53 7.97
N ALA A 231 -20.76 4.60 8.30
CA ALA A 231 -20.40 4.30 9.69
C ALA A 231 -19.85 5.53 10.44
N LEU A 232 -18.99 6.33 9.80
CA LEU A 232 -18.46 7.56 10.39
C LEU A 232 -19.55 8.63 10.58
N LYS A 233 -20.51 8.74 9.65
CA LYS A 233 -21.67 9.64 9.78
C LYS A 233 -22.55 9.25 10.96
N GLU A 234 -22.85 7.95 11.13
CA GLU A 234 -23.60 7.46 12.28
C GLU A 234 -22.86 7.71 13.60
N LEU A 235 -21.55 7.46 13.64
CA LEU A 235 -20.74 7.72 14.83
C LEU A 235 -20.69 9.21 15.16
N ALA A 236 -20.59 10.09 14.16
CA ALA A 236 -20.62 11.55 14.37
C ALA A 236 -21.95 12.03 14.99
N GLN A 237 -23.06 11.39 14.63
CA GLN A 237 -24.37 11.66 15.24
C GLN A 237 -24.47 11.14 16.67
N LYS A 238 -23.91 9.95 16.95
CA LYS A 238 -23.95 9.32 18.28
C LYS A 238 -23.04 10.02 19.28
N GLU A 239 -21.89 10.54 18.85
CA GLU A 239 -20.94 11.21 19.76
C GLU A 239 -20.47 12.56 19.19
N PRO A 240 -21.12 13.67 19.59
CA PRO A 240 -20.85 14.99 19.03
C PRO A 240 -19.45 15.53 19.39
N ALA A 241 -18.82 15.05 20.46
CA ALA A 241 -17.49 15.46 20.90
C ALA A 241 -16.38 15.15 19.85
N THR A 242 -16.57 14.09 19.07
CA THR A 242 -15.64 13.63 18.03
C THR A 242 -16.15 13.89 16.61
N ALA A 243 -17.29 14.57 16.45
CA ALA A 243 -17.94 14.78 15.16
C ALA A 243 -17.05 15.51 14.14
N LYS A 244 -16.36 16.59 14.54
CA LYS A 244 -15.46 17.34 13.64
C LYS A 244 -14.33 16.49 13.09
N THR A 245 -13.73 15.64 13.92
CA THR A 245 -12.69 14.72 13.49
C THR A 245 -13.23 13.69 12.51
N ARG A 246 -14.45 13.19 12.73
CA ARG A 246 -15.11 12.23 11.83
C ARG A 246 -15.49 12.86 10.48
N GLU A 247 -16.00 14.09 10.49
CA GLU A 247 -16.26 14.88 9.28
C GLU A 247 -15.00 15.06 8.43
N TRP A 248 -13.85 15.33 9.07
CA TRP A 248 -12.57 15.39 8.37
C TRP A 248 -12.18 14.06 7.73
N HIS A 249 -12.35 12.92 8.43
CA HIS A 249 -12.08 11.59 7.86
C HIS A 249 -13.02 11.26 6.70
N ILE A 250 -14.30 11.63 6.80
CA ILE A 250 -15.26 11.50 5.68
C ILE A 250 -14.76 12.28 4.47
N GLY A 251 -14.29 13.52 4.66
CA GLY A 251 -13.73 14.32 3.57
C GLY A 251 -12.49 13.68 2.90
N ILE A 252 -11.69 12.90 3.64
CA ILE A 252 -10.58 12.12 3.04
C ILE A 252 -11.12 10.95 2.23
N LEU A 253 -12.08 10.21 2.76
CA LEU A 253 -12.68 9.07 2.08
C LEU A 253 -13.43 9.48 0.81
N GLU A 254 -14.12 10.62 0.83
CA GLU A 254 -14.79 11.19 -0.34
C GLU A 254 -13.76 11.58 -1.43
N LYS A 255 -12.62 12.17 -1.06
CA LYS A 255 -11.51 12.41 -2.01
C LYS A 255 -10.91 11.11 -2.57
N GLN A 256 -10.72 10.09 -1.73
CA GLN A 256 -10.26 8.78 -2.20
C GLN A 256 -11.24 8.16 -3.20
N ARG A 257 -12.54 8.30 -2.95
CA ARG A 257 -13.61 7.85 -3.86
C ARG A 257 -13.53 8.56 -5.22
N GLU A 258 -13.35 9.88 -5.24
CA GLU A 258 -13.19 10.65 -6.46
C GLU A 258 -11.95 10.20 -7.26
N LEU A 259 -10.80 10.08 -6.59
CA LEU A 259 -9.56 9.61 -7.22
C LEU A 259 -9.70 8.19 -7.80
N LEU A 260 -10.40 7.29 -7.11
CA LEU A 260 -10.69 5.94 -7.60
C LEU A 260 -11.51 5.96 -8.90
N LEU A 261 -12.52 6.82 -8.98
CA LEU A 261 -13.35 6.99 -10.18
C LEU A 261 -12.56 7.58 -11.34
N GLU A 262 -11.69 8.56 -11.08
CA GLU A 262 -10.80 9.12 -12.10
C GLU A 262 -9.83 8.07 -12.65
N CYS A 263 -9.22 7.27 -11.76
CA CYS A 263 -8.34 6.18 -12.17
C CYS A 263 -9.08 5.08 -12.92
N GLN A 264 -10.35 4.81 -12.60
CA GLN A 264 -11.19 3.87 -13.36
C GLN A 264 -11.46 4.36 -14.78
N LYS A 265 -11.75 5.65 -14.97
CA LYS A 265 -11.94 6.23 -16.32
C LYS A 265 -10.68 6.08 -17.18
N ARG A 266 -9.51 6.38 -16.59
CA ARG A 266 -8.20 6.15 -17.22
C ARG A 266 -8.05 4.70 -17.68
N ASP A 267 -8.32 3.78 -16.76
CA ASP A 267 -8.18 2.36 -17.00
C ASP A 267 -9.09 1.86 -18.12
N GLN A 268 -10.34 2.30 -18.16
CA GLN A 268 -11.28 1.96 -19.24
C GLN A 268 -10.77 2.41 -20.61
N MET A 269 -10.21 3.61 -20.71
CA MET A 269 -9.61 4.10 -21.96
C MET A 269 -8.39 3.28 -22.38
N VAL A 270 -7.52 2.94 -21.42
CA VAL A 270 -6.35 2.07 -21.67
C VAL A 270 -6.78 0.69 -22.16
N VAL A 271 -7.78 0.08 -21.52
CA VAL A 271 -8.31 -1.23 -21.91
C VAL A 271 -8.92 -1.18 -23.33
N ALA A 272 -9.69 -0.14 -23.63
CA ALA A 272 -10.27 0.05 -24.96
C ALA A 272 -9.18 0.16 -26.03
N GLN A 273 -8.13 0.96 -25.80
CA GLN A 273 -7.00 1.09 -26.73
C GLN A 273 -6.25 -0.23 -26.90
N LEU A 274 -5.95 -0.94 -25.81
CA LEU A 274 -5.28 -2.24 -25.85
C LEU A 274 -6.04 -3.27 -26.72
N GLY A 275 -7.37 -3.22 -26.71
CA GLY A 275 -8.20 -4.02 -27.62
C GLY A 275 -8.06 -3.58 -29.09
N ALA A 276 -8.11 -2.27 -29.35
CA ALA A 276 -8.10 -1.70 -30.69
C ALA A 276 -6.78 -1.91 -31.46
N PHE A 277 -5.63 -2.03 -30.78
CA PHE A 277 -4.33 -2.24 -31.45
C PHE A 277 -4.32 -3.45 -32.39
N THR A 278 -4.99 -4.53 -32.02
CA THR A 278 -5.04 -5.74 -32.85
C THR A 278 -5.75 -5.46 -34.16
N ASP A 279 -6.92 -4.83 -34.11
CA ASP A 279 -7.71 -4.51 -35.29
C ASP A 279 -6.98 -3.54 -36.22
N VAL A 280 -6.35 -2.51 -35.64
CA VAL A 280 -5.53 -1.54 -36.39
C VAL A 280 -4.42 -2.22 -37.17
N PHE A 281 -3.65 -3.11 -36.53
CA PHE A 281 -2.53 -3.79 -37.19
C PHE A 281 -3.01 -4.71 -38.31
N GLU A 282 -4.11 -5.43 -38.11
CA GLU A 282 -4.71 -6.29 -39.14
C GLU A 282 -5.24 -5.47 -40.32
N VAL A 283 -5.88 -4.32 -40.08
CA VAL A 283 -6.33 -3.40 -41.13
C VAL A 283 -5.14 -2.85 -41.93
N ILE A 284 -4.06 -2.43 -41.26
CA ILE A 284 -2.85 -1.93 -41.94
C ILE A 284 -2.23 -3.04 -42.80
N LEU A 285 -2.10 -4.26 -42.27
CA LEU A 285 -1.60 -5.39 -43.03
C LEU A 285 -2.46 -5.66 -44.27
N GLY A 286 -3.79 -5.66 -44.12
CA GLY A 286 -4.72 -5.84 -45.22
C GLY A 286 -4.57 -4.77 -46.30
N ARG A 287 -4.48 -3.49 -45.91
CA ARG A 287 -4.29 -2.37 -46.86
C ARG A 287 -2.94 -2.42 -47.56
N VAL A 288 -1.86 -2.75 -46.84
CA VAL A 288 -0.51 -2.86 -47.42
C VAL A 288 -0.40 -4.06 -48.36
N SER A 289 -1.12 -5.14 -48.07
CA SER A 289 -1.12 -6.37 -48.88
C SER A 289 -2.10 -6.31 -50.08
N ALA A 290 -2.94 -5.27 -50.16
CA ALA A 290 -3.92 -5.14 -51.24
C ALA A 290 -3.26 -4.94 -52.61
N SER A 291 -3.87 -5.50 -53.65
CA SER A 291 -3.39 -5.36 -55.04
C SER A 291 -3.41 -3.90 -55.52
N GLN A 292 -4.42 -3.13 -55.10
CA GLN A 292 -4.49 -1.68 -55.29
C GLN A 292 -4.05 -1.00 -53.99
N PHE A 293 -2.79 -0.65 -53.90
CA PHE A 293 -2.25 0.06 -52.73
C PHE A 293 -2.29 1.56 -52.91
N SER A 294 -2.67 2.25 -51.83
CA SER A 294 -2.70 3.70 -51.75
C SER A 294 -1.89 4.14 -50.54
N ALA A 295 -0.67 4.64 -50.79
CA ALA A 295 0.22 5.14 -49.74
C ALA A 295 -0.44 6.26 -48.92
N THR A 296 -1.17 7.13 -49.61
CA THR A 296 -1.88 8.26 -49.02
C THR A 296 -3.00 7.81 -48.10
N GLU A 297 -3.76 6.77 -48.46
CA GLU A 297 -4.83 6.24 -47.60
C GLU A 297 -4.28 5.53 -46.37
N VAL A 298 -3.18 4.78 -46.52
CA VAL A 298 -2.52 4.12 -45.40
C VAL A 298 -1.92 5.16 -44.44
N ALA A 299 -1.21 6.16 -44.97
CA ALA A 299 -0.64 7.25 -44.18
C ALA A 299 -1.73 8.08 -43.46
N SER A 300 -2.83 8.39 -44.15
CA SER A 300 -3.97 9.11 -43.55
C SER A 300 -4.63 8.31 -42.43
N TYR A 301 -4.90 7.02 -42.66
CA TYR A 301 -5.50 6.15 -41.64
C TYR A 301 -4.58 6.00 -40.43
N MET A 302 -3.30 5.70 -40.65
CA MET A 302 -2.33 5.58 -39.57
C MET A 302 -2.12 6.90 -38.83
N GLY A 303 -2.17 8.04 -39.52
CA GLY A 303 -2.13 9.36 -38.92
C GLY A 303 -3.28 9.57 -37.92
N ALA A 304 -4.52 9.27 -38.33
CA ALA A 304 -5.69 9.37 -37.46
C ALA A 304 -5.60 8.44 -36.23
N VAL A 305 -5.10 7.21 -36.42
CA VAL A 305 -4.89 6.27 -35.32
C VAL A 305 -3.81 6.78 -34.35
N VAL A 306 -2.68 7.26 -34.87
CA VAL A 306 -1.60 7.81 -34.05
C VAL A 306 -2.09 9.03 -33.27
N GLU A 307 -2.88 9.90 -33.87
CA GLU A 307 -3.50 11.04 -33.18
C GLU A 307 -4.36 10.59 -32.01
N GLN A 308 -5.24 9.61 -32.22
CA GLN A 308 -6.07 9.03 -31.14
C GLN A 308 -5.23 8.39 -30.02
N ILE A 309 -4.13 7.73 -30.37
CA ILE A 309 -3.19 7.15 -29.41
C ILE A 309 -2.54 8.26 -28.58
N VAL A 310 -2.04 9.32 -29.23
CA VAL A 310 -1.40 10.48 -28.58
C VAL A 310 -2.38 11.21 -27.66
N GLU A 311 -3.64 11.37 -28.07
CA GLU A 311 -4.68 11.91 -27.21
C GLU A 311 -4.89 11.06 -25.95
N THR A 312 -4.92 9.73 -26.12
CA THR A 312 -5.04 8.82 -24.97
C THR A 312 -3.80 8.88 -24.08
N GLU A 313 -2.59 8.95 -24.65
CA GLU A 313 -1.35 9.14 -23.88
C GLU A 313 -1.40 10.44 -23.06
N ARG A 314 -1.79 11.56 -23.68
CA ARG A 314 -1.94 12.86 -22.98
C ARG A 314 -2.96 12.79 -21.85
N PHE A 315 -4.09 12.12 -22.09
CA PHE A 315 -5.11 11.92 -21.05
C PHE A 315 -4.57 11.09 -19.89
N VAL A 316 -3.90 9.97 -20.19
CA VAL A 316 -3.27 9.08 -19.20
C VAL A 316 -2.20 9.84 -18.40
N ASP A 317 -1.36 10.62 -19.05
CA ASP A 317 -0.33 11.43 -18.39
C ASP A 317 -0.94 12.52 -17.49
N SER A 318 -2.05 13.15 -17.90
CA SER A 318 -2.74 14.17 -17.09
C SER A 318 -3.28 13.62 -15.76
N LEU A 319 -3.58 12.32 -15.71
CA LEU A 319 -4.07 11.62 -14.52
C LEU A 319 -2.96 10.97 -13.68
N ARG A 320 -1.68 11.06 -14.11
CA ARG A 320 -0.56 10.49 -13.35
C ARG A 320 -0.41 11.11 -11.95
N PRO A 321 -0.55 12.43 -11.74
CA PRO A 321 -0.48 13.02 -10.40
C PRO A 321 -1.54 12.47 -9.42
N ALA A 322 -2.75 12.18 -9.90
CA ALA A 322 -3.83 11.59 -9.09
C ALA A 322 -3.47 10.16 -8.63
N MET A 323 -2.85 9.37 -9.50
CA MET A 323 -2.33 8.04 -9.14
C MET A 323 -1.17 8.13 -8.15
N ASP A 324 -0.24 9.08 -8.33
CA ASP A 324 0.86 9.30 -7.40
C ASP A 324 0.34 9.71 -6.01
N GLN A 325 -0.76 10.45 -5.93
CA GLN A 325 -1.44 10.76 -4.66
C GLN A 325 -2.04 9.53 -4.00
N LEU A 326 -2.69 8.63 -4.76
CA LEU A 326 -3.19 7.36 -4.24
C LEU A 326 -2.06 6.46 -3.74
N VAL A 327 -0.89 6.50 -4.39
CA VAL A 327 0.30 5.73 -3.98
C VAL A 327 1.00 6.36 -2.77
N GLY A 328 1.17 7.69 -2.78
CA GLY A 328 1.87 8.45 -1.74
C GLY A 328 1.09 8.65 -0.45
N GLY A 329 -0.25 8.57 -0.50
CA GLY A 329 -1.12 8.57 0.69
C GLY A 329 -1.06 7.28 1.53
N MET A 330 -0.26 6.29 1.12
CA MET A 330 -0.10 4.99 1.80
C MET A 330 1.09 4.94 2.78
N GLY A 331 1.79 6.05 3.00
CA GLY A 331 2.84 6.13 4.02
C GLY A 331 2.24 6.08 5.44
N PRO A 332 2.83 5.33 6.38
CA PRO A 332 2.38 5.37 7.77
C PRO A 332 2.66 6.77 8.34
N VAL A 333 1.60 7.42 8.81
CA VAL A 333 1.70 8.53 9.78
C VAL A 333 1.62 7.93 11.18
#